data_AF-A0A326TSE6-F1
#
_entry.id   AF-A0A326TSE6-F1
#
_cell.length_a   1.000
_cell.length_b   1.000
_cell.length_c   1.000
_cell.angle_alpha   90.00
_cell.angle_beta   90.00
_cell.angle_gamma   90.00
#
_symmetry.space_group_name_H-M   'P 1'
#
loop_
_entity.id
_entity.type
_entity.pdbx_description
1 polymer ?
#
loop_
_entity_poly.entity_id
_entity_poly.type
_entity_poly.pdbx_seq_one_letter_code
_entity_poly.pdbx_strand_id
1 'polypeptide(L)'
;MTSSASHRNQSSLVRTTRSVLTLLLLISALSVLLTACGSDSHYRAQAEQNKQAFEKELQHASDIGVPDTYLKSIQKQKDALNNTFAPLTLFSLNGQAVDQYYNNLATRYKQLTIQTQGVVPVATQQLQNQASKDLENWQRLLGQQNSKGLPVDTLKANYTASQAKLKTAKLPKDYNAIIAEANTGMKTLNMLGDTAEKLNSFKETIDLMADGKLDVTTYQQKYQTNKDAMGKA
;
A
#
# COMPACT_ATOMS: atom_id res chain seq x y z
N MET A 1 -54.98 37.86 -74.00
CA MET A 1 -55.15 36.96 -72.83
C MET A 1 -54.64 35.60 -73.28
N THR A 2 -53.56 34.99 -72.79
CA THR A 2 -52.92 34.96 -71.48
C THR A 2 -51.42 34.61 -71.58
N SER A 3 -50.69 34.97 -70.52
CA SER A 3 -49.26 34.83 -70.19
C SER A 3 -48.67 33.41 -70.15
N SER A 4 -47.33 33.30 -70.29
CA SER A 4 -46.36 32.67 -69.32
C SER A 4 -45.26 31.87 -70.05
N ALA A 5 -44.02 32.36 -70.22
CA ALA A 5 -42.87 32.49 -69.30
C ALA A 5 -41.93 31.24 -69.21
N SER A 6 -40.69 31.45 -69.69
CA SER A 6 -39.36 31.03 -69.17
C SER A 6 -39.14 29.61 -68.61
N HIS A 7 -38.10 28.88 -69.10
CA HIS A 7 -36.89 28.63 -68.29
C HIS A 7 -35.70 28.00 -69.05
N ARG A 8 -34.51 28.52 -68.71
CA ARG A 8 -33.13 28.19 -69.13
C ARG A 8 -32.57 26.91 -68.50
N ASN A 9 -31.61 26.32 -69.22
CA ASN A 9 -30.40 25.59 -68.79
C ASN A 9 -30.50 24.38 -67.84
N GLN A 10 -30.27 23.17 -68.37
CA GLN A 10 -30.10 21.93 -67.57
C GLN A 10 -28.89 21.05 -67.95
N SER A 11 -27.89 21.53 -68.70
CA SER A 11 -26.82 20.64 -69.23
C SER A 11 -25.49 20.61 -68.47
N SER A 12 -25.28 21.38 -67.39
CA SER A 12 -23.97 21.46 -66.70
C SER A 12 -23.83 20.65 -65.39
N LEU A 13 -24.91 20.09 -64.85
CA LEU A 13 -24.91 19.45 -63.51
C LEU A 13 -24.48 17.97 -63.49
N VAL A 14 -24.40 17.30 -64.64
CA VAL A 14 -24.16 15.84 -64.70
C VAL A 14 -22.67 15.49 -64.75
N ARG A 15 -21.79 16.42 -65.16
CA ARG A 15 -20.36 16.14 -65.34
C ARG A 15 -19.51 16.36 -64.07
N THR A 16 -19.90 17.31 -63.23
CA THR A 16 -19.26 17.60 -61.93
C THR A 16 -19.66 16.61 -60.85
N THR A 17 -20.90 16.12 -60.86
CA THR A 17 -21.41 15.14 -59.88
C THR A 17 -20.72 13.78 -60.00
N ARG A 18 -20.37 13.31 -61.21
CA ARG A 18 -19.59 12.07 -61.42
C ARG A 18 -18.14 12.16 -60.91
N SER A 19 -17.50 13.33 -61.00
CA SER A 19 -16.13 13.53 -60.48
C SER A 19 -16.10 13.66 -58.96
N VAL A 20 -17.11 14.31 -58.36
CA VAL A 20 -17.23 14.41 -56.89
C VAL A 20 -17.52 13.03 -56.28
N LEU A 21 -18.38 12.23 -56.92
CA LEU A 21 -18.73 10.89 -56.42
C LEU A 21 -17.55 9.92 -56.47
N THR A 22 -16.71 9.98 -57.52
CA THR A 22 -15.48 9.17 -57.62
C THR A 22 -14.40 9.61 -56.63
N LEU A 23 -14.26 10.91 -56.37
CA LEU A 23 -13.35 11.44 -55.35
C LEU A 23 -13.78 11.03 -53.93
N LEU A 24 -15.09 11.08 -53.63
CA LEU A 24 -15.64 10.65 -52.34
C LEU A 24 -15.47 9.15 -52.13
N LEU A 25 -15.63 8.34 -53.18
CA LEU A 25 -15.42 6.88 -53.12
C LEU A 25 -13.95 6.53 -52.93
N LEU A 26 -13.03 7.27 -53.56
CA LEU A 26 -11.58 7.15 -53.34
C LEU A 26 -11.15 7.53 -51.92
N ILE A 27 -11.70 8.61 -51.36
CA ILE A 27 -11.43 9.04 -49.98
C ILE A 27 -12.00 8.04 -48.97
N SER A 28 -13.18 7.47 -49.25
CA SER A 28 -13.81 6.42 -48.44
C SER A 28 -13.04 5.09 -48.49
N ALA A 29 -12.47 4.75 -49.64
CA ALA A 29 -11.61 3.58 -49.79
C ALA A 29 -10.25 3.78 -49.11
N LEU A 30 -9.72 5.01 -49.08
CA LEU A 30 -8.49 5.36 -48.38
C LEU A 30 -8.63 5.26 -46.86
N SER A 31 -9.80 5.62 -46.30
CA SER A 31 -10.05 5.52 -44.86
C SER A 31 -10.18 4.07 -44.36
N VAL A 32 -10.59 3.13 -45.21
CA VAL A 32 -10.59 1.68 -44.89
C VAL A 32 -9.18 1.06 -45.03
N LEU A 33 -8.35 1.57 -45.94
CA LEU A 33 -6.93 1.16 -46.04
C LEU A 33 -6.08 1.68 -44.86
N LEU A 34 -6.49 2.79 -44.23
CA LEU A 34 -5.81 3.35 -43.05
C LEU A 34 -6.14 2.61 -41.73
N THR A 35 -7.25 1.89 -41.64
CA THR A 35 -7.60 1.07 -40.45
C THR A 35 -6.99 -0.33 -40.47
N ALA A 36 -6.52 -0.81 -41.64
CA ALA A 36 -5.85 -2.10 -41.79
C ALA A 36 -4.31 -2.03 -41.63
N CYS A 37 -3.77 -0.86 -41.31
CA CYS A 37 -2.33 -0.64 -41.24
C CYS A 37 -1.96 0.04 -39.91
N GLY A 38 -1.89 -0.73 -38.82
CA GLY A 38 -1.39 -0.20 -37.55
C GLY A 38 -1.66 -1.08 -36.33
N SER A 39 -0.67 -1.93 -35.99
CA SER A 39 -0.54 -2.74 -34.76
C SER A 39 -1.70 -3.68 -34.41
N ASP A 40 -1.39 -4.91 -34.01
CA ASP A 40 -2.42 -5.86 -33.58
C ASP A 40 -2.98 -5.43 -32.21
N SER A 41 -4.25 -4.99 -32.22
CA SER A 41 -5.01 -4.56 -31.04
C SER A 41 -4.98 -5.57 -29.88
N HIS A 42 -4.74 -6.85 -30.18
CA HIS A 42 -4.57 -7.92 -29.20
C HIS A 42 -3.40 -7.66 -28.22
N TYR A 43 -2.22 -7.22 -28.68
CA TYR A 43 -1.07 -7.01 -27.80
C TYR A 43 -1.33 -5.88 -26.78
N ARG A 44 -2.01 -4.82 -27.23
CA ARG A 44 -2.39 -3.70 -26.36
C ARG A 44 -3.42 -4.14 -25.31
N ALA A 45 -4.43 -4.92 -25.71
CA ALA A 45 -5.42 -5.46 -24.78
C ALA A 45 -4.77 -6.40 -23.75
N GLN A 46 -3.85 -7.26 -24.17
CA GLN A 46 -3.12 -8.16 -23.27
C GLN A 46 -2.25 -7.39 -22.27
N ALA A 47 -1.55 -6.33 -22.72
CA ALA A 47 -0.75 -5.50 -21.84
C ALA A 47 -1.59 -4.81 -20.75
N GLU A 48 -2.75 -4.26 -21.13
CA GLU A 48 -3.69 -3.63 -20.21
C GLU A 48 -4.30 -4.64 -19.23
N GLN A 49 -4.69 -5.83 -19.70
CA GLN A 49 -5.19 -6.90 -18.83
C GLN A 49 -4.13 -7.32 -17.80
N ASN A 50 -2.88 -7.51 -18.22
CA ASN A 50 -1.80 -7.88 -17.30
C ASN A 50 -1.47 -6.76 -16.32
N LYS A 51 -1.54 -5.50 -16.75
CA LYS A 51 -1.41 -4.33 -15.88
C LYS A 51 -2.47 -4.33 -14.79
N GLN A 52 -3.74 -4.51 -15.14
CA GLN A 52 -4.85 -4.56 -14.18
C GLN A 52 -4.71 -5.74 -13.21
N ALA A 53 -4.30 -6.91 -13.70
CA ALA A 53 -4.03 -8.07 -12.85
C ALA A 53 -2.90 -7.78 -11.85
N PHE A 54 -1.82 -7.14 -12.31
CA PHE A 54 -0.73 -6.69 -11.43
C PHE A 54 -1.18 -5.66 -10.40
N GLU A 55 -1.93 -4.63 -10.79
CA GLU A 55 -2.41 -3.60 -9.85
C GLU A 55 -3.34 -4.20 -8.79
N LYS A 56 -4.22 -5.13 -9.18
CA LYS A 56 -5.07 -5.86 -8.25
C LYS A 56 -4.25 -6.71 -7.27
N GLU A 57 -3.21 -7.39 -7.74
CA GLU A 57 -2.33 -8.18 -6.88
C GLU A 57 -1.53 -7.29 -5.91
N LEU A 58 -1.01 -6.16 -6.39
CA LEU A 58 -0.30 -5.20 -5.55
C LEU A 58 -1.21 -4.61 -4.47
N GLN A 59 -2.45 -4.27 -4.84
CA GLN A 59 -3.45 -3.82 -3.88
C GLN A 59 -3.80 -4.93 -2.88
N HIS A 60 -4.01 -6.16 -3.35
CA HIS A 60 -4.28 -7.30 -2.48
C HIS A 60 -3.17 -7.52 -1.45
N ALA A 61 -1.91 -7.50 -1.86
CA ALA A 61 -0.76 -7.60 -0.97
C ALA A 61 -0.78 -6.51 0.12
N SER A 62 -1.08 -5.26 -0.26
CA SER A 62 -1.26 -4.17 0.71
C SER A 62 -2.45 -4.41 1.64
N ASP A 63 -3.60 -4.84 1.12
CA ASP A 63 -4.84 -5.04 1.89
C ASP A 63 -4.72 -6.17 2.94
N ILE A 64 -3.91 -7.19 2.66
CA ILE A 64 -3.59 -8.24 3.63
C ILE A 64 -2.47 -7.84 4.59
N GLY A 65 -1.92 -6.64 4.43
CA GLY A 65 -0.99 -5.99 5.36
C GLY A 65 0.49 -6.22 5.07
N VAL A 66 0.88 -6.54 3.83
CA VAL A 66 2.30 -6.56 3.46
C VAL A 66 2.85 -5.13 3.59
N PRO A 67 3.90 -4.89 4.40
CA PRO A 67 4.46 -3.55 4.55
C PRO A 67 5.09 -3.03 3.26
N ASP A 68 4.99 -1.73 3.01
CA ASP A 68 5.54 -1.07 1.80
C ASP A 68 7.03 -1.31 1.59
N THR A 69 7.79 -1.54 2.67
CA THR A 69 9.22 -1.87 2.60
C THR A 69 9.49 -3.12 1.75
N TYR A 70 8.58 -4.10 1.75
CA TYR A 70 8.66 -5.30 0.93
C TYR A 70 8.21 -5.06 -0.52
N LEU A 71 7.33 -4.09 -0.75
CA LEU A 71 6.77 -3.77 -2.08
C LEU A 71 7.58 -2.71 -2.84
N LYS A 72 8.49 -1.99 -2.17
CA LYS A 72 9.23 -0.86 -2.73
C LYS A 72 9.95 -1.15 -4.05
N SER A 73 10.57 -2.33 -4.19
CA SER A 73 11.25 -2.72 -5.44
C SER A 73 10.27 -2.96 -6.59
N ILE A 74 9.10 -3.54 -6.29
CA ILE A 74 8.02 -3.78 -7.25
C ILE A 74 7.40 -2.45 -7.69
N GLN A 75 7.15 -1.54 -6.75
CA GLN A 75 6.67 -0.19 -7.03
C GLN A 75 7.64 0.58 -7.94
N LYS A 76 8.96 0.53 -7.66
CA LYS A 76 9.97 1.14 -8.53
C LYS A 76 9.96 0.57 -9.96
N GLN A 77 9.77 -0.74 -10.11
CA GLN A 77 9.66 -1.36 -11.43
C GLN A 77 8.36 -0.95 -12.15
N LYS A 78 7.24 -0.84 -11.43
CA LYS A 78 5.97 -0.28 -11.98
C LYS A 78 6.19 1.12 -12.53
N ASP A 79 6.82 1.99 -11.76
CA ASP A 79 7.04 3.38 -12.16
C ASP A 79 7.96 3.46 -13.39
N ALA A 80 8.97 2.59 -13.48
CA ALA A 80 9.82 2.51 -14.67
C ALA A 80 9.02 2.11 -15.92
N LEU A 81 8.06 1.19 -15.83
CA LEU A 81 7.21 0.79 -16.95
C LEU A 81 6.24 1.91 -17.37
N ASN A 82 5.66 2.62 -16.40
CA ASN A 82 4.76 3.74 -16.65
C ASN A 82 5.45 4.95 -17.30
N ASN A 83 6.78 5.05 -17.19
CA ASN A 83 7.58 6.09 -17.82
C ASN A 83 8.14 5.70 -19.20
N THR A 84 7.61 4.63 -19.81
CA THR A 84 7.93 4.25 -21.19
C THR A 84 6.84 4.71 -22.15
N PHE A 85 7.21 4.99 -23.40
CA PHE A 85 6.27 5.41 -24.44
C PHE A 85 6.32 4.44 -25.62
N ALA A 86 5.15 4.20 -26.22
CA ALA A 86 5.08 3.39 -27.45
C ALA A 86 5.89 4.08 -28.56
N PRO A 87 6.61 3.31 -29.41
CA PRO A 87 7.30 3.87 -30.56
C PRO A 87 6.35 4.62 -31.49
N LEU A 88 6.74 5.81 -31.94
CA LEU A 88 5.97 6.56 -32.93
C LEU A 88 6.05 5.85 -34.29
N THR A 89 4.90 5.49 -34.85
CA THR A 89 4.83 4.95 -36.22
C THR A 89 4.23 5.98 -37.15
N LEU A 90 5.03 6.54 -38.04
CA LEU A 90 4.53 7.27 -39.21
C LEU A 90 4.25 6.24 -40.33
N PHE A 91 3.02 6.22 -40.86
CA PHE A 91 2.61 5.39 -42.00
C PHE A 91 2.79 3.88 -41.82
N SER A 92 2.59 3.34 -40.60
CA SER A 92 2.49 1.89 -40.36
C SER A 92 3.78 1.09 -40.66
N LEU A 93 4.87 1.77 -41.00
CA LEU A 93 6.16 1.20 -41.39
C LEU A 93 6.88 0.45 -40.26
N ASN A 94 6.33 0.46 -39.04
CA ASN A 94 6.96 -0.16 -37.87
C ASN A 94 5.95 -0.79 -36.89
N GLY A 95 4.88 -1.42 -37.40
CA GLY A 95 3.90 -2.13 -36.57
C GLY A 95 4.52 -3.17 -35.63
N GLN A 96 5.56 -3.89 -36.09
CA GLN A 96 6.30 -4.85 -35.27
C GLN A 96 6.95 -4.22 -34.03
N ALA A 97 7.45 -2.98 -34.11
CA ALA A 97 8.04 -2.30 -32.96
C ALA A 97 6.99 -1.94 -31.89
N VAL A 98 5.77 -1.59 -32.32
CA VAL A 98 4.64 -1.33 -31.42
C VAL A 98 4.13 -2.63 -30.80
N ASP A 99 4.01 -3.69 -31.59
CA ASP A 99 3.60 -5.01 -31.11
C ASP A 99 4.62 -5.56 -30.09
N GLN A 100 5.92 -5.44 -30.38
CA GLN A 100 7.00 -5.79 -29.44
C GLN A 100 6.95 -4.96 -28.16
N TYR A 101 6.69 -3.65 -28.26
CA TYR A 101 6.54 -2.79 -27.09
C TYR A 101 5.41 -3.28 -26.18
N TYR A 102 4.21 -3.51 -26.71
CA TYR A 102 3.08 -3.98 -25.90
C TYR A 102 3.27 -5.41 -25.40
N ASN A 103 3.87 -6.30 -26.18
CA ASN A 103 4.22 -7.64 -25.74
C ASN A 103 5.24 -7.62 -24.57
N ASN A 104 6.23 -6.72 -24.64
CA ASN A 104 7.17 -6.49 -23.55
C ASN A 104 6.47 -5.96 -22.31
N LEU A 105 5.56 -4.98 -22.44
CA LEU A 105 4.76 -4.49 -21.31
C LEU A 105 3.94 -5.61 -20.68
N ALA A 106 3.23 -6.40 -21.50
CA ALA A 106 2.44 -7.53 -21.03
C ALA A 106 3.30 -8.52 -20.24
N THR A 107 4.49 -8.86 -20.75
CA THR A 107 5.43 -9.77 -20.09
C THR A 107 5.94 -9.20 -18.77
N ARG A 108 6.29 -7.92 -18.74
CA ARG A 108 6.80 -7.24 -17.53
C ARG A 108 5.74 -7.14 -16.44
N TYR A 109 4.50 -6.75 -16.78
CA TYR A 109 3.42 -6.73 -15.78
C TYR A 109 3.12 -8.12 -15.22
N LYS A 110 3.10 -9.15 -16.08
CA LYS A 110 2.94 -10.54 -15.62
C LYS A 110 4.07 -10.97 -14.68
N GLN A 111 5.31 -10.57 -14.97
CA GLN A 111 6.45 -10.81 -14.09
C GLN A 111 6.28 -10.10 -12.73
N LEU A 112 5.81 -8.85 -12.72
CA LEU A 112 5.55 -8.10 -11.49
C LEU A 112 4.41 -8.72 -10.67
N THR A 113 3.37 -9.28 -11.30
CA THR A 113 2.34 -10.07 -10.60
C THR A 113 2.96 -11.24 -9.84
N ILE A 114 3.79 -12.05 -10.51
CA ILE A 114 4.45 -13.21 -9.89
C ILE A 114 5.39 -12.77 -8.76
N GLN A 115 6.17 -11.69 -8.96
CA GLN A 115 7.02 -11.15 -7.91
C GLN A 115 6.21 -10.73 -6.68
N THR A 116 5.07 -10.06 -6.89
CA THR A 116 4.18 -9.63 -5.81
C THR A 116 3.62 -10.81 -5.03
N GLN A 117 3.16 -11.85 -5.74
CA GLN A 117 2.69 -13.11 -5.14
C GLN A 117 3.79 -13.80 -4.32
N GLY A 118 5.04 -13.75 -4.80
CA GLY A 118 6.20 -14.29 -4.09
C GLY A 118 6.59 -13.51 -2.83
N VAL A 119 6.29 -12.21 -2.76
CA VAL A 119 6.59 -11.37 -1.59
C VAL A 119 5.67 -11.72 -0.41
N VAL A 120 4.39 -12.01 -0.66
CA VAL A 120 3.42 -12.29 0.39
C VAL A 120 3.88 -13.37 1.39
N PRO A 121 4.25 -14.61 0.99
CA PRO A 121 4.67 -15.64 1.94
C PRO A 121 5.97 -15.28 2.66
N VAL A 122 6.90 -14.58 2.00
CA VAL A 122 8.15 -14.12 2.61
C VAL A 122 7.87 -13.10 3.71
N ALA A 123 7.05 -12.09 3.41
CA ALA A 123 6.65 -11.07 4.38
C ALA A 123 5.88 -11.72 5.55
N THR A 124 4.94 -12.62 5.27
CA THR A 124 4.19 -13.35 6.30
C THR A 124 5.14 -14.10 7.24
N GLN A 125 6.09 -14.88 6.71
CA GLN A 125 7.03 -15.64 7.54
C GLN A 125 7.94 -14.74 8.38
N GLN A 126 8.44 -13.64 7.80
CA GLN A 126 9.29 -12.70 8.53
C GLN A 126 8.52 -12.00 9.65
N LEU A 127 7.29 -11.58 9.39
CA LEU A 127 6.41 -10.96 10.39
C LEU A 127 6.00 -11.95 11.48
N GLN A 128 5.73 -13.21 11.13
CA GLN A 128 5.49 -14.27 12.11
C GLN A 128 6.68 -14.43 13.07
N ASN A 129 7.88 -14.55 12.52
CA ASN A 129 9.10 -14.69 13.33
C ASN A 129 9.33 -13.46 14.23
N GLN A 130 9.10 -12.26 13.70
CA GLN A 130 9.22 -11.02 14.46
C GLN A 130 8.17 -10.95 15.58
N ALA A 131 6.91 -11.29 15.31
CA ALA A 131 5.85 -11.33 16.30
C ALA A 131 6.17 -12.31 17.45
N SER A 132 6.66 -13.51 17.14
CA SER A 132 7.10 -14.48 18.15
C SER A 132 8.22 -13.91 19.03
N LYS A 133 9.25 -13.32 18.41
CA LYS A 133 10.38 -12.72 19.12
C LYS A 133 9.94 -11.56 20.03
N ASP A 134 9.04 -10.71 19.56
CA ASP A 134 8.55 -9.57 20.35
C ASP A 134 7.67 -10.01 21.52
N LEU A 135 6.89 -11.09 21.36
CA LEU A 135 6.17 -11.70 22.49
C LEU A 135 7.11 -12.33 23.52
N GLU A 136 8.19 -12.99 23.09
CA GLU A 136 9.22 -13.50 24.01
C GLU A 136 9.91 -12.37 24.77
N ASN A 137 10.24 -11.27 24.09
CA ASN A 137 10.80 -10.06 24.70
C ASN A 137 9.83 -9.47 25.73
N TRP A 138 8.55 -9.36 25.38
CA TRP A 138 7.51 -8.86 26.28
C TRP A 138 7.35 -9.76 27.50
N GLN A 139 7.31 -11.08 27.33
CA GLN A 139 7.21 -12.03 28.45
C GLN A 139 8.38 -11.88 29.44
N ARG A 140 9.61 -11.75 28.93
CA ARG A 140 10.79 -11.54 29.77
C ARG A 140 10.68 -10.23 30.55
N LEU A 141 10.30 -9.14 29.89
CA LEU A 141 10.16 -7.84 30.55
C LEU A 141 9.02 -7.86 31.59
N LEU A 142 7.91 -8.55 31.31
CA LEU A 142 6.85 -8.79 32.30
C LEU A 142 7.41 -9.48 33.54
N GLY A 143 8.18 -10.56 33.37
CA GLY A 143 8.80 -11.27 34.49
C GLY A 143 9.74 -10.38 35.31
N GLN A 144 10.53 -9.54 34.65
CA GLN A 144 11.43 -8.59 35.30
C GLN A 144 10.69 -7.51 36.11
N GLN A 145 9.63 -6.91 35.56
CA GLN A 145 8.87 -5.89 36.29
C GLN A 145 8.02 -6.51 37.41
N ASN A 146 7.49 -7.71 37.19
CA ASN A 146 6.74 -8.45 38.22
C ASN A 146 7.64 -8.83 39.41
N SER A 147 8.90 -9.23 39.17
CA SER A 147 9.83 -9.55 40.27
C SER A 147 10.25 -8.33 41.10
N LYS A 148 10.14 -7.12 40.53
CA LYS A 148 10.26 -5.85 41.25
C LYS A 148 8.99 -5.49 42.04
N GLY A 149 7.96 -6.34 42.02
CA GLY A 149 6.68 -6.09 42.71
C GLY A 149 5.81 -5.02 42.05
N LEU A 150 6.05 -4.71 40.78
CA LEU A 150 5.27 -3.71 40.05
C LEU A 150 3.91 -4.27 39.60
N PRO A 151 2.85 -3.44 39.55
CA PRO A 151 1.51 -3.85 39.12
C PRO A 151 1.50 -4.10 37.61
N VAL A 152 1.53 -5.37 37.19
CA VAL A 152 1.64 -5.75 35.76
C VAL A 152 0.46 -6.58 35.26
N ASP A 153 -0.62 -6.71 36.03
CA ASP A 153 -1.73 -7.62 35.73
C ASP A 153 -2.42 -7.31 34.39
N THR A 154 -2.68 -6.03 34.12
CA THR A 154 -3.25 -5.56 32.84
C THR A 154 -2.34 -5.95 31.66
N LEU A 155 -1.03 -5.75 31.82
CA LEU A 155 -0.05 -6.03 30.77
C LEU A 155 0.14 -7.54 30.55
N LYS A 156 0.01 -8.33 31.61
CA LYS A 156 0.00 -9.80 31.53
C LYS A 156 -1.26 -10.32 30.83
N ALA A 157 -2.42 -9.72 31.09
CA ALA A 157 -3.66 -10.06 30.38
C ALA A 157 -3.54 -9.74 28.88
N ASN A 158 -3.02 -8.55 28.54
CA ASN A 158 -2.78 -8.16 27.14
C ASN A 158 -1.80 -9.09 26.44
N TYR A 159 -0.69 -9.45 27.08
CA TYR A 159 0.25 -10.44 26.55
C TYR A 159 -0.43 -11.79 26.27
N THR A 160 -1.27 -12.28 27.19
CA THR A 160 -2.01 -13.54 27.02
C THR A 160 -2.96 -13.48 25.82
N ALA A 161 -3.64 -12.35 25.63
CA ALA A 161 -4.49 -12.12 24.46
C ALA A 161 -3.68 -12.10 23.15
N SER A 162 -2.53 -11.43 23.12
CA SER A 162 -1.66 -11.40 21.93
C SER A 162 -1.06 -12.77 21.62
N GLN A 163 -0.74 -13.59 22.64
CA GLN A 163 -0.32 -14.98 22.44
C GLN A 163 -1.44 -15.83 21.80
N ALA A 164 -2.70 -15.61 22.20
CA ALA A 164 -3.83 -16.29 21.57
C ALA A 164 -3.99 -15.87 20.09
N LYS A 165 -3.84 -14.58 19.77
CA LYS A 165 -3.84 -14.07 18.38
C LYS A 165 -2.74 -14.70 17.53
N LEU A 166 -1.53 -14.90 18.09
CA LEU A 166 -0.43 -15.53 17.35
C LEU A 166 -0.78 -16.94 16.84
N LYS A 167 -1.55 -17.72 17.61
CA LYS A 167 -1.94 -19.08 17.26
C LYS A 167 -2.91 -19.15 16.08
N THR A 168 -3.66 -18.08 15.83
CA THR A 168 -4.69 -18.02 14.78
C THR A 168 -4.33 -17.08 13.63
N ALA A 169 -3.27 -16.28 13.77
CA ALA A 169 -2.77 -15.37 12.75
C ALA A 169 -2.35 -16.12 11.48
N LYS A 170 -2.70 -15.56 10.32
CA LYS A 170 -2.38 -16.13 9.00
C LYS A 170 -1.90 -15.10 7.99
N LEU A 171 -2.30 -13.85 8.16
CA LEU A 171 -1.99 -12.78 7.23
C LEU A 171 -0.94 -11.82 7.82
N PRO A 172 -0.16 -11.13 6.96
CA PRO A 172 0.78 -10.10 7.38
C PRO A 172 0.19 -9.09 8.39
N LYS A 173 -1.03 -8.60 8.14
CA LYS A 173 -1.72 -7.67 9.05
C LYS A 173 -1.94 -8.22 10.46
N ASP A 174 -2.18 -9.52 10.59
CA ASP A 174 -2.43 -10.16 11.89
C ASP A 174 -1.13 -10.12 12.73
N TYR A 175 -0.01 -10.48 12.11
CA TYR A 175 1.30 -10.42 12.75
C TYR A 175 1.75 -8.99 13.04
N ASN A 176 1.49 -8.04 12.14
CA ASN A 176 1.75 -6.61 12.37
C ASN A 176 0.99 -6.09 13.61
N ALA A 177 -0.27 -6.49 13.78
CA ALA A 177 -1.05 -6.10 14.97
C ALA A 177 -0.42 -6.67 16.25
N ILE A 178 0.03 -7.92 16.25
CA ILE A 178 0.71 -8.55 17.39
C ILE A 178 2.03 -7.84 17.71
N ILE A 179 2.82 -7.51 16.69
CA ILE A 179 4.08 -6.75 16.85
C ILE A 179 3.80 -5.38 17.49
N ALA A 180 2.78 -4.66 17.00
CA ALA A 180 2.41 -3.36 17.55
C ALA A 180 1.94 -3.45 19.01
N GLU A 181 1.14 -4.48 19.34
CA GLU A 181 0.71 -4.75 20.72
C GLU A 181 1.90 -5.07 21.62
N ALA A 182 2.83 -5.92 21.17
CA ALA A 182 4.02 -6.26 21.91
C ALA A 182 4.92 -5.05 22.18
N ASN A 183 5.16 -4.22 21.15
CA ASN A 183 5.93 -2.99 21.30
C ASN A 183 5.27 -2.00 22.26
N THR A 184 3.94 -1.88 22.21
CA THR A 184 3.18 -1.03 23.14
C THR A 184 3.29 -1.56 24.57
N GLY A 185 3.07 -2.86 24.77
CA GLY A 185 3.19 -3.52 26.07
C GLY A 185 4.59 -3.37 26.68
N MET A 186 5.64 -3.59 25.88
CA MET A 186 7.02 -3.41 26.30
C MET A 186 7.34 -1.95 26.66
N LYS A 187 6.89 -0.99 25.86
CA LYS A 187 7.06 0.44 26.16
C LYS A 187 6.38 0.81 27.47
N THR A 188 5.15 0.34 27.71
CA THR A 188 4.43 0.58 28.95
C THR A 188 5.14 -0.04 30.15
N LEU A 189 5.67 -1.25 30.02
CA LEU A 189 6.45 -1.88 31.09
C LEU A 189 7.73 -1.10 31.44
N ASN A 190 8.45 -0.59 30.44
CA ASN A 190 9.62 0.25 30.68
C ASN A 190 9.22 1.55 31.39
N MET A 191 8.17 2.23 30.92
CA MET A 191 7.67 3.44 31.57
C MET A 191 7.22 3.18 33.02
N LEU A 192 6.60 2.03 33.30
CA LEU A 192 6.24 1.62 34.65
C LEU A 192 7.47 1.46 35.54
N GLY A 193 8.52 0.80 35.03
CA GLY A 193 9.80 0.67 35.71
C GLY A 193 10.47 2.01 36.01
N ASP A 194 10.60 2.87 34.99
CA ASP A 194 11.20 4.20 35.11
C ASP A 194 10.41 5.09 36.10
N THR A 195 9.08 4.95 36.11
CA THR A 195 8.22 5.71 37.04
C THR A 195 8.40 5.20 38.47
N ALA A 196 8.55 3.89 38.67
CA ALA A 196 8.83 3.31 39.98
C ALA A 196 10.16 3.83 40.55
N GLU A 197 11.21 3.86 39.71
CA GLU A 197 12.53 4.34 40.10
C GLU A 197 12.49 5.83 40.49
N LYS A 198 11.85 6.68 39.68
CA LYS A 198 11.66 8.10 40.01
C LYS A 198 10.86 8.31 41.28
N LEU A 199 9.83 7.49 41.52
CA LEU A 199 9.01 7.59 42.71
C LEU A 199 9.78 7.19 43.98
N ASN A 200 10.67 6.21 43.89
CA ASN A 200 11.58 5.83 44.97
C ASN A 200 12.57 6.97 45.27
N SER A 201 13.21 7.57 44.25
CA SER A 201 14.10 8.72 44.47
C SER A 201 13.36 9.94 45.05
N PHE A 202 12.10 10.16 44.65
CA PHE A 202 11.28 11.22 45.23
C PHE A 202 10.99 10.95 46.71
N LYS A 203 10.73 9.69 47.09
CA LYS A 203 10.56 9.30 48.50
C LYS A 203 11.83 9.53 49.32
N GLU A 204 13.00 9.16 48.80
CA GLU A 204 14.29 9.43 49.45
C GLU A 204 14.52 10.93 49.67
N THR A 205 14.16 11.76 48.69
CA THR A 205 14.24 13.22 48.80
C THR A 205 13.30 13.77 49.88
N ILE A 206 12.07 13.24 49.95
CA ILE A 206 11.11 13.56 51.03
C ILE A 206 11.69 13.22 52.40
N ASP A 207 12.32 12.04 52.53
CA ASP A 207 12.89 11.59 53.79
C ASP A 207 14.05 12.49 54.23
N LEU A 208 14.94 12.88 53.32
CA LEU A 208 16.01 13.84 53.59
C LEU A 208 15.49 15.22 54.03
N MET A 209 14.42 15.72 53.40
CA MET A 209 13.79 16.99 53.79
C MET A 209 13.15 16.89 55.18
N ALA A 210 12.48 15.78 55.49
CA ALA A 210 11.87 15.54 56.79
C ALA A 210 12.92 15.45 57.91
N ASP A 211 14.07 14.80 57.64
CA ASP A 211 15.21 14.73 58.55
C ASP A 211 15.79 16.12 58.82
N GLY A 212 15.84 16.97 57.79
CA GLY A 212 16.16 18.40 57.88
C GLY A 212 15.10 19.27 58.56
N LYS A 213 14.04 18.67 59.12
CA LYS A 213 12.92 19.35 59.81
C LYS A 213 12.10 20.29 58.90
N LEU A 214 12.11 20.08 57.59
CA LEU A 214 11.21 20.78 56.66
C LEU A 214 9.81 20.15 56.68
N ASP A 215 8.76 20.95 56.44
CA ASP A 215 7.41 20.42 56.24
C ASP A 215 7.31 19.72 54.89
N VAL A 216 7.05 18.41 54.93
CA VAL A 216 6.97 17.55 53.74
C VAL A 216 5.56 17.04 53.45
N THR A 217 4.55 17.51 54.19
CA THR A 217 3.18 16.95 54.16
C THR A 217 2.61 16.91 52.73
N THR A 218 2.74 18.01 51.98
CA THR A 218 2.28 18.08 50.58
C THR A 218 3.05 17.13 49.65
N TYR A 219 4.36 16.97 49.86
CA TYR A 219 5.17 16.07 49.03
C TYR A 219 4.88 14.60 49.33
N GLN A 220 4.66 14.23 50.59
CA GLN A 220 4.20 12.89 50.99
C GLN A 220 2.85 12.55 50.36
N GLN A 221 1.90 13.50 50.34
CA GLN A 221 0.60 13.30 49.70
C GLN A 221 0.73 13.10 48.17
N LYS A 222 1.62 13.86 47.52
CA LYS A 222 1.93 13.68 46.09
C LYS A 222 2.57 12.33 45.80
N TYR A 223 3.50 11.88 46.65
CA TYR A 223 4.11 10.55 46.54
C TYR A 223 3.05 9.45 46.60
N GLN A 224 2.16 9.49 47.60
CA GLN A 224 1.11 8.47 47.75
C GLN A 224 0.14 8.48 46.57
N THR A 225 -0.26 9.67 46.11
CA THR A 225 -1.14 9.82 44.93
C THR A 225 -0.51 9.19 43.68
N ASN A 226 0.77 9.45 43.44
CA ASN A 226 1.49 8.89 42.29
C ASN A 226 1.67 7.37 42.42
N LYS A 227 1.93 6.87 43.63
CA LYS A 227 2.02 5.43 43.92
C LYS A 227 0.72 4.71 43.59
N ASP A 228 -0.41 5.27 44.03
CA ASP A 228 -1.74 4.68 43.80
C ASP A 228 -2.14 4.75 42.32
N ALA A 229 -1.73 5.80 41.60
CA ALA A 229 -1.96 5.93 40.17
C ALA A 229 -1.20 4.86 39.36
N MET A 230 0.02 4.51 39.77
CA MET A 230 0.77 3.41 39.15
C MET A 230 0.08 2.05 39.31
N GLY A 231 -0.61 1.82 40.43
CA GLY A 231 -1.38 0.60 40.71
C GLY A 231 -2.56 0.35 39.77
N LYS A 232 -2.92 1.32 38.94
CA LYS A 232 -4.08 1.28 38.04
C LYS A 232 -3.70 1.16 36.55
N ALA A 233 -2.41 1.14 36.24
CA ALA A 233 -1.87 0.98 34.88
C ALA A 233 -1.78 -0.50 34.48
#